data_AF-F0LJP0-F1
#
_entry.id   AF-F0LJP0-F1
#
_cell.length_a   1.000
_cell.length_b   1.000
_cell.length_c   1.000
_cell.angle_alpha   90.00
_cell.angle_beta   90.00
_cell.angle_gamma   90.00
#
_symmetry.space_group_name_H-M   'P 1'
#
loop_
_entity.id
_entity.type
_entity.pdbx_description
1 polymer ?
#
loop_
_entity_poly.entity_id
_entity_poly.type
_entity_poly.pdbx_seq_one_letter_code
_entity_poly.pdbx_strand_id
1 'polypeptide(L)'
;MTIEVPLNPLGRQEIHQLESILLFATLFRPEVIELIKDPAERLTWVDSLAVAAGAIAREKAGMTVSEIARELGRTEQTIRKHLRGESKAGELVRETYELIKQGKLDELIRTIEMIEKGGLKEVIAKEEYEKLMEEYEKLKLEYEKVKEELEKMKQTVELGSLEKAREEIEKLKKELEETKAALEKVKREKRELEKELSEAKVKLMELQAKRVDEDRIKELEEKLKAKEEEIEKLEKVVKELTLAKEELEKKVEEMEGLADELRKEKEELQKKVEELSRENEELKKKIDELEPYKIKFEELKEKIERLKEEIEKLLE
;
A
#
# COMPACT_ATOMS: atom_id res chain seq x y z
N MET A 1 17.54 98.93 -38.15
CA MET A 1 17.46 99.42 -39.54
C MET A 1 16.21 98.85 -40.15
N THR A 2 15.32 99.67 -40.70
CA THR A 2 14.14 99.19 -41.45
C THR A 2 14.60 98.76 -42.84
N ILE A 3 14.61 97.46 -43.11
CA ILE A 3 15.00 96.93 -44.42
C ILE A 3 13.80 97.10 -45.37
N GLU A 4 13.94 97.92 -46.40
CA GLU A 4 12.93 98.08 -47.43
C GLU A 4 12.98 96.89 -48.42
N VAL A 5 11.84 96.24 -48.65
CA VAL A 5 11.75 95.04 -49.49
C VAL A 5 11.25 95.42 -50.89
N PRO A 6 12.02 95.19 -51.98
CA PRO A 6 11.59 95.51 -53.33
C PRO A 6 10.62 94.44 -53.85
N LEU A 7 9.32 94.59 -53.57
CA LEU A 7 8.28 93.61 -53.93
C LEU A 7 8.04 93.46 -55.44
N ASN A 8 8.42 94.48 -56.22
CA ASN A 8 8.43 94.49 -57.69
C ASN A 8 9.83 94.93 -58.15
N PRO A 9 10.82 94.03 -58.08
CA PRO A 9 12.22 94.40 -58.22
C PRO A 9 12.57 94.84 -59.65
N LEU A 10 13.31 95.94 -59.78
CA LEU A 10 13.82 96.49 -61.02
C LEU A 10 15.32 96.22 -61.16
N GLY A 11 15.67 95.46 -62.19
CA GLY A 11 17.07 95.12 -62.48
C GLY A 11 17.67 94.09 -61.51
N ARG A 12 18.90 93.71 -61.80
CA ARG A 12 19.55 92.54 -61.17
C ARG A 12 19.75 92.70 -59.66
N GLN A 13 20.03 93.90 -59.19
CA GLN A 13 20.31 94.15 -57.77
C GLN A 13 19.06 93.95 -56.90
N GLU A 14 17.93 94.52 -57.30
CA GLU A 14 16.67 94.35 -56.56
C GLU A 14 16.14 92.92 -56.65
N ILE A 15 16.34 92.23 -57.79
CA ILE A 15 15.99 90.81 -57.93
C ILE A 15 16.75 89.97 -56.90
N HIS A 16 18.07 90.14 -56.80
CA HIS A 16 18.89 89.44 -55.81
C HIS A 16 18.53 89.82 -54.36
N GLN A 17 18.16 91.08 -54.11
CA GLN A 17 17.70 91.52 -52.80
C GLN A 17 16.39 90.82 -52.42
N LEU A 18 15.39 90.81 -53.31
CA LEU A 18 14.13 90.10 -53.04
C LEU A 18 14.36 88.59 -52.88
N GLU A 19 15.21 87.98 -53.72
CA GLU A 19 15.59 86.56 -53.63
C GLU A 19 16.20 86.23 -52.27
N SER A 20 17.17 87.05 -51.81
CA SER A 20 17.85 86.84 -50.52
C SER A 20 16.90 86.97 -49.34
N ILE A 21 16.04 87.98 -49.38
CA ILE A 21 15.02 88.21 -48.34
C ILE A 21 14.03 87.06 -48.29
N LEU A 22 13.53 86.60 -49.45
CA LEU A 22 12.59 85.49 -49.52
C LEU A 22 13.20 84.18 -49.04
N LEU A 23 14.44 83.88 -49.45
CA LEU A 23 15.14 82.68 -48.99
C LEU A 23 15.36 82.73 -47.48
N PHE A 24 15.93 83.83 -46.99
CA PHE A 24 16.22 84.01 -45.57
C PHE A 24 14.95 83.94 -44.73
N ALA A 25 13.93 84.74 -45.05
CA ALA A 25 12.67 84.75 -44.31
C ALA A 25 11.97 83.39 -44.32
N THR A 26 12.07 82.62 -45.41
CA THR A 26 11.46 81.28 -45.48
C THR A 26 12.23 80.27 -44.64
N LEU A 27 13.58 80.30 -44.64
CA LEU A 27 14.41 79.38 -43.85
C LEU A 27 14.14 79.47 -42.35
N PHE A 28 13.73 80.65 -41.86
CA PHE A 28 13.45 80.89 -40.45
C PHE A 28 11.97 80.76 -40.06
N ARG A 29 11.12 80.27 -40.96
CA ARG A 29 9.76 79.84 -40.57
C ARG A 29 9.84 78.60 -39.67
N PRO A 30 9.05 78.51 -38.58
CA PRO A 30 9.10 77.37 -37.66
C PRO A 30 8.95 76.01 -38.35
N GLU A 31 8.04 75.89 -39.32
CA GLU A 31 7.87 74.62 -40.05
C GLU A 31 9.07 74.28 -40.94
N VAL A 32 9.79 75.28 -41.46
CA VAL A 32 10.95 75.08 -42.32
C VAL A 32 12.18 74.68 -41.50
N ILE A 33 12.34 75.27 -40.31
CA ILE A 33 13.42 74.91 -39.37
C ILE A 33 13.35 73.42 -39.01
N GLU A 34 12.16 72.88 -38.75
CA GLU A 34 12.01 71.44 -38.49
C GLU A 34 12.25 70.59 -39.75
N LEU A 35 11.85 71.04 -40.95
CA LEU A 35 12.14 70.33 -42.21
C LEU A 35 13.65 70.22 -42.50
N ILE A 36 14.42 71.26 -42.17
CA ILE A 36 15.88 71.29 -42.43
C ILE A 36 16.73 70.78 -41.25
N LYS A 37 16.08 70.29 -40.19
CA LYS A 37 16.74 69.83 -38.97
C LYS A 37 17.60 68.61 -39.20
N ASP A 38 17.11 67.65 -39.99
CA ASP A 38 17.86 66.46 -40.39
C ASP A 38 19.03 66.85 -41.31
N PRO A 39 20.29 66.63 -40.91
CA PRO A 39 21.46 66.91 -41.75
C PRO A 39 21.44 66.22 -43.11
N ALA A 40 20.79 65.04 -43.23
CA ALA A 40 20.76 64.26 -44.47
C ALA A 40 19.91 64.92 -45.57
N GLU A 41 18.79 65.54 -45.19
CA GLU A 41 17.85 66.17 -46.15
C GLU A 41 18.04 67.69 -46.27
N ARG A 42 18.75 68.31 -45.32
CA ARG A 42 18.96 69.77 -45.24
C ARG A 42 19.44 70.37 -46.56
N LEU A 43 20.43 69.76 -47.21
CA LEU A 43 21.00 70.28 -48.45
C LEU A 43 19.95 70.34 -49.57
N THR A 44 19.14 69.29 -49.69
CA THR A 44 18.08 69.19 -50.72
C THR A 44 16.98 70.22 -50.48
N TRP A 45 16.57 70.41 -49.22
CA TRP A 45 15.59 71.43 -48.86
C TRP A 45 16.10 72.85 -49.10
N VAL A 46 17.34 73.14 -48.71
CA VAL A 46 17.94 74.47 -48.93
C VAL A 46 18.11 74.79 -50.41
N ASP A 47 18.57 73.82 -51.24
CA ASP A 47 18.65 74.01 -52.70
C ASP A 47 17.26 74.29 -53.30
N SER A 48 16.25 73.51 -52.91
CA SER A 48 14.89 73.66 -53.43
C SER A 48 14.27 75.01 -53.05
N LEU A 49 14.49 75.48 -51.82
CA LEU A 49 14.04 76.80 -51.33
C LEU A 49 14.77 77.95 -52.04
N ALA A 50 16.08 77.83 -52.26
CA ALA A 50 16.87 78.83 -52.97
C ALA A 50 16.39 78.99 -54.42
N VAL A 51 16.17 77.88 -55.12
CA VAL A 51 15.61 77.89 -56.49
C VAL A 51 14.21 78.50 -56.50
N ALA A 52 13.35 78.16 -55.54
CA ALA A 52 12.01 78.73 -55.44
C ALA A 52 12.02 80.25 -55.20
N ALA A 53 12.87 80.73 -54.29
CA ALA A 53 13.04 82.15 -54.00
C ALA A 53 13.57 82.92 -55.21
N GLY A 54 14.59 82.38 -55.88
CA GLY A 54 15.13 82.97 -57.11
C GLY A 54 14.10 83.01 -58.23
N ALA A 55 13.24 81.98 -58.34
CA ALA A 55 12.19 81.92 -59.34
C ALA A 55 11.11 82.97 -59.10
N ILE A 56 10.60 83.05 -57.86
CA ILE A 56 9.56 84.01 -57.49
C ILE A 56 10.06 85.44 -57.61
N ALA A 57 11.30 85.74 -57.17
CA ALA A 57 11.86 87.09 -57.30
C ALA A 57 11.92 87.57 -58.76
N ARG A 58 12.28 86.67 -59.67
CA ARG A 58 12.32 86.94 -61.12
C ARG A 58 10.94 87.00 -61.77
N GLU A 59 9.98 86.18 -61.31
CA GLU A 59 8.57 86.31 -61.70
C GLU A 59 8.04 87.71 -61.36
N LYS A 60 8.36 88.24 -60.17
CA LYS A 60 7.95 89.59 -59.76
C LYS A 60 8.66 90.71 -60.51
N ALA A 61 9.82 90.43 -61.10
CA ALA A 61 10.49 91.33 -62.06
C ALA A 61 9.87 91.29 -63.47
N GLY A 62 8.85 90.44 -63.71
CA GLY A 62 8.18 90.29 -65.00
C GLY A 62 8.88 89.36 -65.98
N MET A 63 9.86 88.56 -65.52
CA MET A 63 10.58 87.62 -66.38
C MET A 63 9.69 86.43 -66.78
N THR A 64 9.89 85.92 -67.99
CA THR A 64 9.21 84.72 -68.48
C THR A 64 9.78 83.45 -67.83
N VAL A 65 8.98 82.39 -67.76
CA VAL A 65 9.41 81.08 -67.23
C VAL A 65 10.68 80.56 -67.92
N SER A 66 10.79 80.76 -69.23
CA SER A 66 11.95 80.35 -70.02
C SER A 66 13.23 81.12 -69.64
N GLU A 67 13.12 82.42 -69.37
CA GLU A 67 14.24 83.22 -68.90
C GLU A 67 14.67 82.83 -67.49
N ILE A 68 13.71 82.64 -66.59
CA ILE A 68 13.96 82.19 -65.21
C ILE A 68 14.67 80.83 -65.20
N ALA A 69 14.20 79.87 -66.00
CA ALA A 69 14.78 78.55 -66.11
C ALA A 69 16.24 78.59 -66.59
N ARG A 70 16.55 79.42 -67.59
CA ARG A 70 17.92 79.62 -68.08
C ARG A 70 18.80 80.25 -67.01
N GLU A 71 18.33 81.28 -66.31
CA GLU A 71 19.14 81.96 -65.30
C GLU A 71 19.41 81.10 -64.07
N LEU A 72 18.44 80.32 -63.61
CA LEU A 72 18.58 79.47 -62.43
C LEU A 72 19.18 78.09 -62.73
N GLY A 73 19.47 77.78 -64.00
CA GLY A 73 20.02 76.48 -64.40
C GLY A 73 19.08 75.31 -64.04
N ARG A 74 17.78 75.49 -64.28
CA ARG A 74 16.72 74.49 -64.01
C ARG A 74 15.80 74.34 -65.22
N THR A 75 15.02 73.27 -65.27
CA THR A 75 14.06 73.08 -66.37
C THR A 75 12.87 74.02 -66.21
N GLU A 76 12.23 74.43 -67.32
CA GLU A 76 11.00 75.20 -67.26
C GLU A 76 9.90 74.50 -66.45
N GLN A 77 9.84 73.18 -66.51
CA GLN A 77 8.89 72.40 -65.72
C GLN A 77 9.13 72.57 -64.22
N THR A 78 10.39 72.50 -63.79
CA THR A 78 10.77 72.73 -62.38
C THR A 78 10.39 74.16 -61.95
N ILE A 79 10.69 75.16 -62.76
CA ILE A 79 10.33 76.55 -62.47
C ILE A 79 8.82 76.73 -62.38
N ARG A 80 8.04 76.17 -63.31
CA ARG A 80 6.56 76.23 -63.25
C ARG A 80 6.01 75.62 -61.97
N LYS A 81 6.57 74.49 -61.52
CA LYS A 81 6.15 73.86 -60.25
C LYS A 81 6.39 74.78 -59.06
N HIS A 82 7.56 75.40 -58.95
CA HIS A 82 7.85 76.36 -57.89
C HIS A 82 6.97 77.60 -57.96
N LEU A 83 6.86 78.21 -59.14
CA LEU A 83 6.04 79.41 -59.33
C LEU A 83 4.57 79.13 -58.99
N ARG A 84 4.00 78.00 -59.40
CA ARG A 84 2.60 77.66 -59.08
C ARG A 84 2.37 77.21 -57.64
N GLY A 85 3.43 77.01 -56.85
CA GLY A 85 3.33 76.43 -55.50
C GLY A 85 3.00 74.93 -55.51
N GLU A 86 3.22 74.23 -56.62
CA GLU A 86 3.01 72.77 -56.73
C GLU A 86 4.13 71.98 -56.03
N SER A 87 5.30 72.59 -55.82
CA SER A 87 6.36 72.05 -54.97
C SER A 87 6.28 72.65 -53.57
N LYS A 88 6.63 71.88 -52.54
CA LYS A 88 6.57 72.36 -51.15
C LYS A 88 7.44 73.59 -50.92
N ALA A 89 8.63 73.64 -51.52
CA ALA A 89 9.49 74.82 -51.47
C ALA A 89 8.85 76.04 -52.17
N GLY A 90 8.16 75.85 -53.31
CA GLY A 90 7.45 76.91 -54.00
C GLY A 90 6.28 77.47 -53.19
N GLU A 91 5.50 76.58 -52.58
CA GLU A 91 4.40 76.91 -51.67
C GLU A 91 4.89 77.77 -50.50
N LEU A 92 5.91 77.30 -49.77
CA LEU A 92 6.46 77.98 -48.60
C LEU A 92 7.01 79.37 -48.93
N VAL A 93 7.77 79.50 -50.02
CA VAL A 93 8.35 80.80 -50.40
C VAL A 93 7.30 81.77 -50.91
N ARG A 94 6.26 81.28 -51.60
CA ARG A 94 5.13 82.12 -52.06
C ARG A 94 4.34 82.66 -50.88
N GLU A 95 4.06 81.83 -49.88
CA GLU A 95 3.45 82.27 -48.63
C GLU A 95 4.32 83.30 -47.92
N THR A 96 5.64 83.09 -47.84
CA THR A 96 6.58 84.06 -47.28
C THR A 96 6.51 85.40 -48.02
N TYR A 97 6.45 85.39 -49.36
CA TYR A 97 6.28 86.62 -50.14
C TYR A 97 4.99 87.37 -49.78
N GLU A 98 3.86 86.67 -49.67
CA GLU A 98 2.59 87.30 -49.30
C GLU A 98 2.60 87.84 -47.86
N LEU A 99 3.23 87.14 -46.90
CA LEU A 99 3.41 87.64 -45.54
C LEU A 99 4.24 88.93 -45.51
N ILE A 100 5.34 88.98 -46.27
CA ILE A 100 6.19 90.17 -46.37
C ILE A 100 5.43 91.33 -47.01
N LYS A 101 4.66 91.05 -48.07
CA LYS A 101 3.79 92.04 -48.72
C LYS A 101 2.73 92.62 -47.77
N GLN A 102 2.29 91.84 -46.78
CA GLN A 102 1.36 92.29 -45.72
C GLN A 102 2.06 93.04 -44.57
N GLY A 103 3.37 93.31 -44.66
CA GLY A 103 4.13 94.00 -43.62
C GLY A 103 4.53 93.13 -42.42
N LYS A 104 4.36 91.81 -42.50
CA LYS A 104 4.64 90.87 -41.40
C LYS A 104 6.08 90.34 -41.37
N LEU A 105 7.00 91.00 -42.08
CA LEU A 105 8.42 90.61 -42.05
C LEU A 105 9.02 90.76 -40.64
N ASP A 106 8.58 91.75 -39.87
CA ASP A 106 9.05 91.98 -38.50
C ASP A 106 8.70 90.84 -37.54
N GLU A 107 7.59 90.13 -37.77
CA GLU A 107 7.20 88.94 -36.99
C GLU A 107 8.17 87.75 -37.23
N LEU A 108 8.64 87.60 -38.47
CA LEU A 108 9.65 86.60 -38.83
C LEU A 108 11.03 86.98 -38.28
N ILE A 109 11.42 88.25 -38.33
CA ILE A 109 12.68 88.75 -37.75
C ILE A 109 12.69 88.55 -36.23
N ARG A 110 11.57 88.77 -35.53
CA ARG A 110 11.45 88.44 -34.09
C ARG A 110 11.68 86.96 -33.81
N THR A 111 11.23 86.07 -34.70
CA THR A 111 11.47 84.63 -34.54
C THR A 111 12.97 84.32 -34.57
N ILE A 112 13.74 85.02 -35.40
CA ILE A 112 15.21 84.91 -35.46
C ILE A 112 15.86 85.47 -34.20
N GLU A 113 15.43 86.64 -33.72
CA GLU A 113 15.93 87.22 -32.47
C GLU A 113 15.63 86.32 -31.25
N MET A 114 14.49 85.63 -31.25
CA MET A 114 14.13 84.67 -30.19
C MET A 114 14.96 83.39 -30.25
N ILE A 115 15.39 82.94 -31.44
CA ILE A 115 16.28 81.80 -31.63
C ILE A 115 17.72 82.15 -31.23
N GLU A 116 18.24 83.31 -31.63
CA GLU A 116 19.59 83.78 -31.25
C GLU A 116 19.71 84.11 -29.76
N LYS A 117 18.63 84.59 -29.12
CA LYS A 117 18.65 84.99 -27.69
C LYS A 117 18.13 83.93 -26.72
N GLY A 118 17.88 82.69 -27.15
CA GLY A 118 17.55 81.55 -26.25
C GLY A 118 16.33 81.75 -25.33
N GLY A 119 15.49 82.74 -25.57
CA GLY A 119 14.75 83.42 -24.49
C GLY A 119 13.41 82.83 -24.05
N LEU A 120 12.94 81.71 -24.62
CA LEU A 120 11.65 81.12 -24.21
C LEU A 120 11.72 79.67 -23.73
N LYS A 121 12.82 78.95 -23.98
CA LYS A 121 13.02 77.60 -23.44
C LYS A 121 13.48 77.63 -21.98
N GLU A 122 14.19 78.66 -21.54
CA GLU A 122 14.91 78.62 -20.26
C GLU A 122 14.03 78.87 -19.03
N VAL A 123 12.89 79.56 -19.15
CA VAL A 123 12.03 79.87 -18.00
C VAL A 123 10.94 78.81 -17.79
N ILE A 124 10.24 78.39 -18.86
CA ILE A 124 9.21 77.33 -18.78
C ILE A 124 9.86 75.96 -18.53
N ALA A 125 11.02 75.68 -19.15
CA ALA A 125 11.74 74.44 -18.84
C ALA A 125 12.30 74.45 -17.42
N LYS A 126 12.59 75.59 -16.78
CA LYS A 126 13.14 75.59 -15.42
C LYS A 126 12.09 75.24 -14.35
N GLU A 127 10.88 75.80 -14.44
CA GLU A 127 9.79 75.43 -13.51
C GLU A 127 9.29 74.00 -13.72
N GLU A 128 9.18 73.55 -14.97
CA GLU A 128 8.80 72.16 -15.27
C GLU A 128 9.93 71.18 -14.89
N TYR A 129 11.19 71.56 -15.08
CA TYR A 129 12.35 70.76 -14.66
C TYR A 129 12.50 70.71 -13.13
N GLU A 130 12.23 71.80 -12.41
CA GLU A 130 12.21 71.80 -10.94
C GLU A 130 11.13 70.86 -10.40
N LYS A 131 9.90 70.92 -10.93
CA LYS A 131 8.83 69.98 -10.56
C LYS A 131 9.18 68.53 -10.89
N LEU A 132 9.73 68.29 -12.08
CA LEU A 132 10.15 66.95 -12.51
C LEU A 132 11.31 66.41 -11.66
N MET A 133 12.23 67.28 -11.21
CA MET A 133 13.31 66.92 -10.29
C MET A 133 12.78 66.58 -8.90
N GLU A 134 11.81 67.34 -8.38
CA GLU A 134 11.15 67.00 -7.10
C GLU A 134 10.38 65.67 -7.18
N GLU A 135 9.69 65.42 -8.30
CA GLU A 135 9.03 64.13 -8.55
C GLU A 135 10.04 62.99 -8.69
N TYR A 136 11.16 63.22 -9.39
CA TYR A 136 12.24 62.25 -9.52
C TYR A 136 12.88 61.91 -8.17
N GLU A 137 13.12 62.91 -7.30
CA GLU A 137 13.65 62.68 -5.96
C GLU A 137 12.67 61.89 -5.09
N LYS A 138 11.36 62.23 -5.12
CA LYS A 138 10.33 61.47 -4.42
C LYS A 138 10.26 60.02 -4.91
N LEU A 139 10.21 59.83 -6.22
CA LEU A 139 10.12 58.52 -6.84
C LEU A 139 11.37 57.67 -6.56
N LYS A 140 12.55 58.29 -6.56
CA LYS A 140 13.82 57.64 -6.17
C LYS A 140 13.78 57.19 -4.71
N LEU A 141 13.24 58.02 -3.82
CA LEU A 141 13.10 57.68 -2.41
C LEU A 141 12.11 56.52 -2.19
N GLU A 142 10.99 56.53 -2.91
CA GLU A 142 10.02 55.43 -2.90
C GLU A 142 10.62 54.14 -3.48
N TYR A 143 11.38 54.24 -4.57
CA TYR A 143 12.06 53.10 -5.18
C TYR A 143 13.04 52.44 -4.21
N GLU A 144 13.88 53.21 -3.51
CA GLU A 144 14.81 52.64 -2.52
C GLU A 144 14.07 52.00 -1.35
N LYS A 145 12.95 52.59 -0.88
CA LYS A 145 12.12 51.97 0.18
C LYS A 145 11.52 50.64 -0.27
N VAL A 146 10.91 50.61 -1.46
CA VAL A 146 10.31 49.38 -2.02
C VAL A 146 11.39 48.31 -2.25
N LYS A 147 12.57 48.71 -2.70
CA LYS A 147 13.72 47.81 -2.88
C LYS A 147 14.18 47.21 -1.55
N GLU A 148 14.33 48.02 -0.50
CA GLU A 148 14.66 47.52 0.85
C GLU A 148 13.58 46.59 1.40
N GLU A 149 12.31 46.91 1.22
CA GLU A 149 11.19 46.06 1.64
C GLU A 149 11.21 44.72 0.89
N LEU A 150 11.49 44.74 -0.42
CA LEU A 150 11.63 43.54 -1.24
C LEU A 150 12.81 42.67 -0.77
N GLU A 151 13.94 43.28 -0.42
CA GLU A 151 15.14 42.59 0.10
C GLU A 151 14.82 41.90 1.45
N LYS A 152 14.14 42.61 2.35
CA LYS A 152 13.69 42.08 3.66
C LYS A 152 12.69 40.95 3.49
N MET A 153 11.76 41.08 2.55
CA MET A 153 10.74 40.07 2.27
C MET A 153 11.36 38.79 1.68
N LYS A 154 12.33 38.93 0.77
CA LYS A 154 13.09 37.79 0.23
C LYS A 154 13.85 37.03 1.32
N GLN A 155 14.56 37.74 2.20
CA GLN A 155 15.26 37.10 3.32
C GLN A 155 14.33 36.37 4.30
N THR A 156 13.18 36.96 4.63
CA THR A 156 12.22 36.36 5.57
C THR A 156 11.54 35.12 4.98
N VAL A 157 11.20 35.13 3.69
CA VAL A 157 10.59 33.99 2.99
C VAL A 157 11.61 32.86 2.78
N GLU A 158 12.87 33.16 2.45
CA GLU A 158 13.88 32.11 2.22
C GLU A 158 14.36 31.41 3.50
N LEU A 159 14.47 32.08 4.63
CA LEU A 159 14.95 31.45 5.86
C LEU A 159 13.84 30.77 6.66
N GLY A 160 12.74 31.48 6.92
CA GLY A 160 11.77 31.06 7.93
C GLY A 160 10.91 29.85 7.53
N SER A 161 10.47 29.76 6.26
CA SER A 161 9.64 28.63 5.82
C SER A 161 10.47 27.40 5.47
N LEU A 162 11.71 27.57 4.97
CA LEU A 162 12.59 26.46 4.64
C LEU A 162 13.16 25.78 5.89
N GLU A 163 13.50 26.53 6.94
CA GLU A 163 13.93 25.93 8.21
C GLU A 163 12.82 25.13 8.86
N LYS A 164 11.60 25.67 8.95
CA LYS A 164 10.44 24.95 9.51
C LYS A 164 10.14 23.67 8.73
N ALA A 165 10.15 23.74 7.40
CA ALA A 165 9.95 22.56 6.57
C ALA A 165 11.06 21.51 6.77
N ARG A 166 12.32 21.94 6.97
CA ARG A 166 13.43 21.03 7.28
C ARG A 166 13.28 20.35 8.65
N GLU A 167 12.91 21.12 9.68
CA GLU A 167 12.66 20.55 11.02
C GLU A 167 11.52 19.53 11.00
N GLU A 168 10.46 19.81 10.25
CA GLU A 168 9.31 18.91 10.11
C GLU A 168 9.67 17.64 9.34
N ILE A 169 10.45 17.76 8.26
CA ILE A 169 11.02 16.61 7.54
C ILE A 169 11.88 15.75 8.46
N GLU A 170 12.69 16.37 9.31
CA GLU A 170 13.58 15.62 10.21
C GLU A 170 12.81 14.90 11.32
N LYS A 171 11.77 15.53 11.88
CA LYS A 171 10.84 14.87 12.82
C LYS A 171 10.15 13.68 12.17
N LEU A 172 9.58 13.86 10.98
CA LEU A 172 8.89 12.79 10.24
C LEU A 172 9.83 11.64 9.89
N LYS A 173 11.10 11.92 9.54
CA LYS A 173 12.11 10.87 9.33
C LYS A 173 12.37 10.05 10.58
N LYS A 174 12.49 10.72 11.74
CA LYS A 174 12.71 10.04 13.01
C LYS A 174 11.53 9.14 13.39
N GLU A 175 10.31 9.66 13.26
CA GLU A 175 9.08 8.88 13.46
C GLU A 175 9.00 7.70 12.48
N LEU A 176 9.43 7.89 11.24
CA LEU A 176 9.49 6.82 10.24
C LEU A 176 10.49 5.72 10.60
N GLU A 177 11.65 6.05 11.18
CA GLU A 177 12.59 5.05 11.69
C GLU A 177 12.04 4.29 12.88
N GLU A 178 11.46 5.00 13.86
CA GLU A 178 10.89 4.40 15.06
C GLU A 178 9.74 3.43 14.72
N THR A 179 8.85 3.83 13.81
CA THR A 179 7.75 2.97 13.33
C THR A 179 8.25 1.76 12.56
N LYS A 180 9.31 1.89 11.74
CA LYS A 180 9.95 0.75 11.06
C LYS A 180 10.57 -0.23 12.06
N ALA A 181 11.26 0.27 13.08
CA ALA A 181 11.85 -0.58 14.12
C ALA A 181 10.77 -1.35 14.90
N ALA A 182 9.67 -0.66 15.26
CA ALA A 182 8.53 -1.29 15.91
C ALA A 182 7.88 -2.38 15.02
N LEU A 183 7.72 -2.11 13.72
CA LEU A 183 7.17 -3.07 12.76
C LEU A 183 8.02 -4.35 12.67
N GLU A 184 9.34 -4.21 12.62
CA GLU A 184 10.24 -5.37 12.58
C GLU A 184 10.19 -6.18 13.88
N LYS A 185 10.03 -5.51 15.04
CA LYS A 185 9.83 -6.20 16.32
C LYS A 185 8.54 -7.02 16.31
N VAL A 186 7.42 -6.43 15.91
CA VAL A 186 6.12 -7.13 15.83
C VAL A 186 6.17 -8.29 14.84
N LYS A 187 6.89 -8.16 13.71
CA LYS A 187 7.08 -9.29 12.77
C LYS A 187 7.86 -10.45 13.40
N ARG A 188 8.85 -10.17 14.25
CA ARG A 188 9.59 -11.22 14.97
C ARG A 188 8.68 -11.93 15.97
N GLU A 189 7.96 -11.16 16.79
CA GLU A 189 6.99 -11.71 17.76
C GLU A 189 5.93 -12.57 17.05
N LYS A 190 5.42 -12.13 15.89
CA LYS A 190 4.48 -12.92 15.08
C LYS A 190 5.08 -14.26 14.65
N ARG A 191 6.34 -14.29 14.18
CA ARG A 191 7.00 -15.54 13.77
C ARG A 191 7.22 -16.49 14.95
N GLU A 192 7.55 -15.95 16.12
CA GLU A 192 7.70 -16.72 17.34
C GLU A 192 6.35 -17.34 17.77
N LEU A 193 5.28 -16.55 17.79
CA LEU A 193 3.93 -17.03 18.09
C LEU A 193 3.44 -18.08 17.07
N GLU A 194 3.74 -17.91 15.77
CA GLU A 194 3.42 -18.91 14.75
C GLU A 194 4.15 -20.23 14.98
N LYS A 195 5.43 -20.16 15.42
CA LYS A 195 6.21 -21.34 15.78
C LYS A 195 5.62 -22.02 17.01
N GLU A 196 5.34 -21.28 18.08
CA GLU A 196 4.71 -21.83 19.30
C GLU A 196 3.34 -22.45 19.00
N LEU A 197 2.53 -21.82 18.15
CA LEU A 197 1.23 -22.36 17.73
C LEU A 197 1.40 -23.69 16.97
N SER A 198 2.42 -23.80 16.12
CA SER A 198 2.71 -25.05 15.39
C SER A 198 3.13 -26.17 16.35
N GLU A 199 3.98 -25.88 17.33
CA GLU A 199 4.41 -26.84 18.35
C GLU A 199 3.25 -27.28 19.25
N ALA A 200 2.38 -26.34 19.63
CA ALA A 200 1.17 -26.62 20.40
C ALA A 200 0.20 -27.52 19.62
N LYS A 201 0.04 -27.31 18.31
CA LYS A 201 -0.79 -28.17 17.45
C LYS A 201 -0.27 -29.60 17.37
N VAL A 202 1.05 -29.78 17.26
CA VAL A 202 1.68 -31.12 17.26
C VAL A 202 1.42 -31.83 18.59
N LYS A 203 1.64 -31.16 19.73
CA LYS A 203 1.34 -31.72 21.06
C LYS A 203 -0.13 -32.09 21.22
N LEU A 204 -1.05 -31.27 20.68
CA LEU A 204 -2.48 -31.57 20.69
C LEU A 204 -2.78 -32.86 19.92
N MET A 205 -2.20 -33.02 18.72
CA MET A 205 -2.35 -34.24 17.91
C MET A 205 -1.80 -35.47 18.63
N GLU A 206 -0.64 -35.38 19.27
CA GLU A 206 -0.06 -36.48 20.06
C GLU A 206 -0.95 -36.88 21.25
N LEU A 207 -1.49 -35.90 21.98
CA LEU A 207 -2.42 -36.16 23.09
C LEU A 207 -3.75 -36.76 22.59
N GLN A 208 -4.26 -36.30 21.44
CA GLN A 208 -5.44 -36.89 20.81
C GLN A 208 -5.18 -38.33 20.35
N ALA A 209 -3.99 -38.63 19.83
CA ALA A 209 -3.61 -40.00 19.46
C ALA A 209 -3.51 -40.91 20.69
N LYS A 210 -2.97 -40.43 21.83
CA LYS A 210 -3.03 -41.16 23.11
C LYS A 210 -4.45 -41.36 23.60
N ARG A 211 -5.37 -40.45 23.27
CA ARG A 211 -6.80 -40.60 23.56
C ARG A 211 -7.45 -41.73 22.77
N VAL A 212 -6.90 -42.14 21.62
CA VAL A 212 -7.33 -43.36 20.90
C VAL A 212 -7.09 -44.61 21.74
N ASP A 213 -6.21 -44.57 22.74
CA ASP A 213 -6.11 -45.65 23.73
C ASP A 213 -7.40 -45.81 24.57
N GLU A 214 -8.34 -44.86 24.57
CA GLU A 214 -9.67 -45.04 25.19
C GLU A 214 -10.46 -46.19 24.55
N ASP A 215 -10.36 -46.39 23.23
CA ASP A 215 -11.02 -47.52 22.56
C ASP A 215 -10.34 -48.85 22.90
N ARG A 216 -9.01 -48.83 23.06
CA ARG A 216 -8.26 -49.99 23.56
C ARG A 216 -8.60 -50.31 25.01
N ILE A 217 -8.82 -49.29 25.84
CA ILE A 217 -9.29 -49.43 27.22
C ILE A 217 -10.66 -50.09 27.25
N LYS A 218 -11.64 -49.62 26.45
CA LYS A 218 -12.97 -50.25 26.36
C LYS A 218 -12.89 -51.72 25.93
N GLU A 219 -12.07 -52.04 24.93
CA GLU A 219 -11.88 -53.42 24.48
C GLU A 219 -11.31 -54.31 25.61
N LEU A 220 -10.37 -53.77 26.39
CA LEU A 220 -9.81 -54.47 27.55
C LEU A 220 -10.82 -54.62 28.69
N GLU A 221 -11.66 -53.62 28.94
CA GLU A 221 -12.74 -53.66 29.93
C GLU A 221 -13.80 -54.72 29.56
N GLU A 222 -14.20 -54.81 28.29
CA GLU A 222 -15.12 -55.85 27.81
C GLU A 222 -14.52 -57.25 27.96
N LYS A 223 -13.24 -57.41 27.62
CA LYS A 223 -12.51 -58.67 27.82
C LYS A 223 -12.39 -59.05 29.29
N LEU A 224 -12.17 -58.08 30.17
CA LEU A 224 -12.10 -58.30 31.61
C LEU A 224 -13.45 -58.79 32.13
N LYS A 225 -14.55 -58.12 31.75
CA LYS A 225 -15.91 -58.52 32.15
C LYS A 225 -16.25 -59.94 31.69
N ALA A 226 -15.92 -60.28 30.45
CA ALA A 226 -16.14 -61.64 29.94
C ALA A 226 -15.36 -62.70 30.73
N LYS A 227 -14.14 -62.37 31.19
CA LYS A 227 -13.33 -63.25 32.02
C LYS A 227 -13.86 -63.37 33.45
N GLU A 228 -14.38 -62.29 34.02
CA GLU A 228 -15.04 -62.31 35.33
C GLU A 228 -16.29 -63.22 35.31
N GLU A 229 -17.10 -63.15 34.25
CA GLU A 229 -18.26 -64.04 34.08
C GLU A 229 -17.85 -65.51 33.89
N GLU A 230 -16.71 -65.78 33.25
CA GLU A 230 -16.16 -67.12 33.11
C GLU A 230 -15.68 -67.68 34.46
N ILE A 231 -15.01 -66.85 35.28
CA ILE A 231 -14.59 -67.19 36.64
C ILE A 231 -15.81 -67.54 37.49
N GLU A 232 -16.88 -66.72 37.47
CA GLU A 232 -18.08 -66.97 38.26
C GLU A 232 -18.75 -68.32 37.88
N LYS A 233 -18.75 -68.67 36.59
CA LYS A 233 -19.25 -69.98 36.12
C LYS A 233 -18.37 -71.11 36.64
N LEU A 234 -17.05 -70.97 36.56
CA LEU A 234 -16.12 -71.99 37.06
C LEU A 234 -16.24 -72.17 38.58
N GLU A 235 -16.42 -71.10 39.33
CA GLU A 235 -16.65 -71.16 40.79
C GLU A 235 -17.91 -71.94 41.15
N LYS A 236 -19.01 -71.76 40.41
CA LYS A 236 -20.25 -72.54 40.59
C LYS A 236 -20.01 -74.03 40.34
N VAL A 237 -19.30 -74.38 39.26
CA VAL A 237 -18.96 -75.77 38.94
C VAL A 237 -18.08 -76.39 40.02
N VAL A 238 -17.07 -75.66 40.52
CA VAL A 238 -16.21 -76.13 41.61
C VAL A 238 -17.03 -76.41 42.87
N LYS A 239 -18.00 -75.55 43.19
CA LYS A 239 -18.89 -75.76 44.35
C LYS A 239 -19.76 -77.02 44.18
N GLU A 240 -20.34 -77.22 43.01
CA GLU A 240 -21.13 -78.43 42.70
C GLU A 240 -20.29 -79.70 42.79
N LEU A 241 -19.08 -79.69 42.23
CA LEU A 241 -18.16 -80.82 42.31
C LEU A 241 -17.72 -81.11 43.75
N THR A 242 -17.57 -80.07 44.58
CA THR A 242 -17.22 -80.23 46.00
C THR A 242 -18.34 -80.94 46.76
N LEU A 243 -19.59 -80.53 46.56
CA LEU A 243 -20.75 -81.18 47.17
C LEU A 243 -20.89 -82.64 46.71
N ALA A 244 -20.74 -82.88 45.41
CA ALA A 244 -20.78 -84.24 44.86
C ALA A 244 -19.66 -85.13 45.44
N LYS A 245 -18.48 -84.57 45.69
CA LYS A 245 -17.38 -85.28 46.35
C LYS A 245 -17.75 -85.68 47.78
N GLU A 246 -18.30 -84.77 48.57
CA GLU A 246 -18.73 -85.05 49.95
C GLU A 246 -19.82 -86.14 50.00
N GLU A 247 -20.76 -86.14 49.05
CA GLU A 247 -21.77 -87.18 48.94
C GLU A 247 -21.17 -88.55 48.60
N LEU A 248 -20.19 -88.58 47.69
CA LEU A 248 -19.48 -89.81 47.36
C LEU A 248 -18.65 -90.32 48.54
N GLU A 249 -17.99 -89.44 49.30
CA GLU A 249 -17.25 -89.80 50.50
C GLU A 249 -18.17 -90.47 51.54
N LYS A 250 -19.36 -89.93 51.79
CA LYS A 250 -20.36 -90.56 52.68
C LYS A 250 -20.80 -91.94 52.19
N LYS A 251 -21.06 -92.10 50.89
CA LYS A 251 -21.42 -93.41 50.31
C LYS A 251 -20.30 -94.44 50.46
N VAL A 252 -19.05 -94.00 50.40
CA VAL A 252 -17.90 -94.88 50.64
C VAL A 252 -17.89 -95.34 52.10
N GLU A 253 -18.05 -94.43 53.06
CA GLU A 253 -18.14 -94.78 54.49
C GLU A 253 -19.29 -95.77 54.79
N GLU A 254 -20.46 -95.56 54.19
CA GLU A 254 -21.61 -96.48 54.32
C GLU A 254 -21.28 -97.87 53.75
N MET A 255 -20.66 -97.94 52.57
CA MET A 255 -20.26 -99.19 51.95
C MET A 255 -19.17 -99.92 52.75
N GLU A 256 -18.23 -99.20 53.36
CA GLU A 256 -17.22 -99.76 54.26
C GLU A 256 -17.88 -100.37 55.51
N GLY A 257 -18.86 -99.69 56.10
CA GLY A 257 -19.64 -100.21 57.24
C GLY A 257 -20.38 -101.51 56.91
N LEU A 258 -21.07 -101.55 55.76
CA LEU A 258 -21.73 -102.77 55.28
C LEU A 258 -20.74 -103.91 55.02
N ALA A 259 -19.56 -103.60 54.49
CA ALA A 259 -18.52 -104.61 54.25
C ALA A 259 -18.02 -105.22 55.57
N ASP A 260 -17.89 -104.43 56.64
CA ASP A 260 -17.50 -104.92 57.96
C ASP A 260 -18.61 -105.74 58.64
N GLU A 261 -19.88 -105.38 58.48
CA GLU A 261 -21.01 -106.19 58.94
C GLU A 261 -21.05 -107.56 58.26
N LEU A 262 -20.94 -107.58 56.92
CA LEU A 262 -20.90 -108.83 56.15
C LEU A 262 -19.68 -109.70 56.52
N ARG A 263 -18.54 -109.09 56.86
CA ARG A 263 -17.37 -109.82 57.36
C ARG A 263 -17.65 -110.50 58.69
N LYS A 264 -18.29 -109.81 59.65
CA LYS A 264 -18.67 -110.39 60.95
C LYS A 264 -19.67 -111.54 60.78
N GLU A 265 -20.70 -111.34 59.96
CA GLU A 265 -21.68 -112.39 59.67
C GLU A 265 -21.01 -113.62 59.04
N LYS A 266 -20.07 -113.41 58.10
CA LYS A 266 -19.29 -114.50 57.52
C LYS A 266 -18.49 -115.26 58.57
N GLU A 267 -17.84 -114.58 59.52
CA GLU A 267 -17.10 -115.23 60.61
C GLU A 267 -18.02 -116.03 61.55
N GLU A 268 -19.21 -115.51 61.87
CA GLU A 268 -20.21 -116.21 62.67
C GLU A 268 -20.73 -117.46 61.97
N LEU A 269 -21.07 -117.35 60.68
CA LEU A 269 -21.49 -118.48 59.86
C LEU A 269 -20.37 -119.53 59.75
N GLN A 270 -19.11 -119.12 59.61
CA GLN A 270 -17.96 -120.03 59.62
C GLN A 270 -17.86 -120.81 60.94
N LYS A 271 -17.96 -120.14 62.09
CA LYS A 271 -18.00 -120.80 63.40
C LYS A 271 -19.16 -121.80 63.50
N LYS A 272 -20.36 -121.42 63.03
CA LYS A 272 -21.52 -122.32 63.03
C LYS A 272 -21.30 -123.56 62.16
N VAL A 273 -20.69 -123.40 60.99
CA VAL A 273 -20.31 -124.50 60.11
C VAL A 273 -19.30 -125.44 60.80
N GLU A 274 -18.30 -124.90 61.51
CA GLU A 274 -17.34 -125.71 62.28
C GLU A 274 -18.03 -126.49 63.41
N GLU A 275 -18.93 -125.86 64.16
CA GLU A 275 -19.73 -126.52 65.21
C GLU A 275 -20.55 -127.68 64.65
N LEU A 276 -21.34 -127.43 63.60
CA LEU A 276 -22.18 -128.45 62.96
C LEU A 276 -21.32 -129.58 62.36
N SER A 277 -20.12 -129.26 61.89
CA SER A 277 -19.19 -130.28 61.39
C SER A 277 -18.70 -131.19 62.51
N ARG A 278 -18.36 -130.64 63.68
CA ARG A 278 -17.99 -131.44 64.87
C ARG A 278 -19.14 -132.30 65.37
N GLU A 279 -20.35 -131.74 65.44
CA GLU A 279 -21.55 -132.48 65.83
C GLU A 279 -21.83 -133.64 64.86
N ASN A 280 -21.68 -133.41 63.56
CA ASN A 280 -21.78 -134.47 62.55
C ASN A 280 -20.72 -135.56 62.73
N GLU A 281 -19.48 -135.21 63.07
CA GLU A 281 -18.44 -136.20 63.39
C GLU A 281 -18.77 -137.02 64.64
N GLU A 282 -19.30 -136.38 65.69
CA GLU A 282 -19.75 -137.07 66.90
C GLU A 282 -20.93 -138.00 66.63
N LEU A 283 -21.91 -137.54 65.84
CA LEU A 283 -23.05 -138.36 65.41
C LEU A 283 -22.59 -139.55 64.57
N LYS A 284 -21.62 -139.37 63.66
CA LYS A 284 -21.01 -140.47 62.90
C LYS A 284 -20.37 -141.50 63.82
N LYS A 285 -19.57 -141.07 64.82
CA LYS A 285 -18.98 -141.99 65.81
C LYS A 285 -20.05 -142.76 66.59
N LYS A 286 -21.12 -142.10 67.03
CA LYS A 286 -22.25 -142.78 67.70
C LYS A 286 -22.94 -143.79 66.79
N ILE A 287 -23.10 -143.48 65.50
CA ILE A 287 -23.63 -144.43 64.51
C ILE A 287 -22.69 -145.64 64.42
N ASP A 288 -21.38 -145.43 64.28
CA ASP A 288 -20.38 -146.49 64.23
C ASP A 288 -20.39 -147.36 65.50
N GLU A 289 -20.57 -146.75 66.68
CA GLU A 289 -20.71 -147.46 67.97
C GLU A 289 -22.00 -148.30 68.07
N LEU A 290 -23.06 -147.92 67.36
CA LEU A 290 -24.33 -148.65 67.32
C LEU A 290 -24.29 -149.84 66.34
N GLU A 291 -23.41 -149.82 65.34
CA GLU A 291 -23.30 -150.88 64.32
C GLU A 291 -23.07 -152.29 64.92
N PRO A 292 -22.18 -152.49 65.92
CA PRO A 292 -22.03 -153.80 66.57
C PRO A 292 -23.29 -154.26 67.30
N TYR A 293 -24.06 -153.34 67.90
CA TYR A 293 -25.32 -153.68 68.55
C TYR A 293 -26.38 -154.11 67.54
N LYS A 294 -26.41 -153.46 66.37
CA LYS A 294 -27.27 -153.86 65.26
C LYS A 294 -26.91 -155.26 64.75
N ILE A 295 -25.62 -155.57 64.56
CA ILE A 295 -25.15 -156.92 64.20
C ILE A 295 -25.57 -157.93 65.28
N LYS A 296 -25.33 -157.64 66.56
CA LYS A 296 -25.78 -158.51 67.67
C LYS A 296 -27.29 -158.70 67.70
N PHE A 297 -28.05 -157.65 67.40
CA PHE A 297 -29.51 -157.73 67.32
C PHE A 297 -29.96 -158.63 66.17
N GLU A 298 -29.31 -158.55 65.01
CA GLU A 298 -29.53 -159.46 63.88
C GLU A 298 -29.18 -160.91 64.24
N GLU A 299 -28.04 -161.17 64.89
CA GLU A 299 -27.66 -162.50 65.39
C GLU A 299 -28.66 -163.06 66.41
N LEU A 300 -29.12 -162.23 67.35
CA LEU A 300 -30.15 -162.61 68.31
C LEU A 300 -31.47 -162.92 67.62
N LYS A 301 -31.83 -162.14 66.59
CA LYS A 301 -33.02 -162.37 65.77
C LYS A 301 -32.93 -163.72 65.05
N GLU A 302 -31.80 -164.04 64.41
CA GLU A 302 -31.58 -165.36 63.80
C GLU A 302 -31.64 -166.50 64.83
N LYS A 303 -31.04 -166.32 66.02
CA LYS A 303 -31.13 -167.32 67.10
C LYS A 303 -32.57 -167.55 67.55
N ILE A 304 -33.35 -166.48 67.71
CA ILE A 304 -34.78 -166.57 68.03
C ILE A 304 -35.51 -167.35 66.92
N GLU A 305 -35.16 -167.11 65.65
CA GLU A 305 -35.75 -167.81 64.50
C GLU A 305 -35.43 -169.31 64.53
N ARG A 306 -34.17 -169.71 64.78
CA ARG A 306 -33.79 -171.12 64.96
C ARG A 306 -34.46 -171.78 66.16
N LEU A 307 -34.56 -171.06 67.29
CA LEU A 307 -35.27 -171.57 68.47
C LEU A 307 -36.76 -171.77 68.20
N LYS A 308 -37.38 -170.89 67.38
CA LYS A 308 -38.76 -171.10 66.92
C LYS A 308 -38.88 -172.37 66.08
N GLU A 309 -37.96 -172.60 65.13
CA GLU A 309 -37.93 -173.82 64.31
C GLU A 309 -37.71 -175.09 65.16
N GLU A 310 -36.86 -175.04 66.20
CA GLU A 310 -36.66 -176.17 67.12
C GLU A 310 -37.89 -176.44 67.99
N ILE A 311 -38.57 -175.39 68.47
CA ILE A 311 -39.84 -175.53 69.20
C ILE A 311 -40.90 -176.15 68.28
N GLU A 312 -40.98 -175.74 67.02
CA GLU A 312 -41.87 -176.37 66.03
C GLU A 312 -41.58 -177.87 65.86
N LYS A 313 -40.31 -178.27 65.79
CA LYS A 313 -39.91 -179.69 65.69
C LYS A 313 -40.17 -180.52 66.95
N LEU A 314 -40.17 -179.92 68.14
CA LEU A 314 -40.50 -180.60 69.40
C LEU A 314 -42.02 -180.76 69.62
N LEU A 315 -42.84 -180.11 68.80
CA LEU A 315 -44.29 -180.18 68.83
C LEU A 315 -44.88 -181.13 67.77
N GLU A 316 -44.04 -181.81 66.98
CA GLU A 316 -44.37 -182.92 66.05
C GLU A 316 -44.00 -184.30 66.61
#